data_AF-A0A974UXL4-F1
#
_entry.id   AF-A0A974UXL4-F1
#
_cell.length_a   1.000
_cell.length_b   1.000
_cell.length_c   1.000
_cell.angle_alpha   90.00
_cell.angle_beta   90.00
_cell.angle_gamma   90.00
#
_symmetry.space_group_name_H-M   'P 1'
#
loop_
_entity.id
_entity.type
_entity.pdbx_description
1 polymer ?
#
loop_
_entity_poly.entity_id
_entity_poly.type
_entity_poly.pdbx_seq_one_letter_code
_entity_poly.pdbx_strand_id
1 'polypeptide(L)'
;MKHLLPVLCALGRSDLAVTAATHRDRPGWGIWRDCGFSTLSESWDETARSRNHYFLGSASAWIQQSVGGLRATSPGRRSLEIAPLADDRVHWSRITHTTVRGRVAVSWPRSGPVWTVEAEVPDGAVATLRLPGHDPRPLSAGRHTLEIGQRRG
;
A
#
# COMPACT_ATOMS: atom_id res chain seq x y z
N MET A 1 -5.45 -13.62 9.73
CA MET A 1 -5.49 -12.19 10.09
C MET A 1 -5.57 -11.32 8.82
N LYS A 2 -6.73 -11.29 8.15
CA LYS A 2 -6.91 -10.59 6.85
C LYS A 2 -7.10 -9.09 7.00
N HIS A 3 -7.68 -8.64 8.11
CA HIS A 3 -8.23 -7.29 8.26
C HIS A 3 -7.38 -6.36 9.12
N LEU A 4 -6.40 -6.87 9.88
CA LEU A 4 -5.64 -6.06 10.85
C LEU A 4 -5.00 -4.82 10.21
N LEU A 5 -4.12 -5.01 9.22
CA LEU A 5 -3.37 -3.90 8.63
C LEU A 5 -4.29 -2.89 7.91
N PRO A 6 -5.26 -3.31 7.08
CA PRO A 6 -6.19 -2.37 6.45
C PRO A 6 -7.05 -1.59 7.46
N VAL A 7 -7.52 -2.23 8.54
CA VAL A 7 -8.32 -1.55 9.57
C VAL A 7 -7.48 -0.52 10.32
N LEU A 8 -6.24 -0.85 10.70
CA LEU A 8 -5.34 0.11 11.33
C LEU A 8 -5.12 1.34 10.44
N CYS A 9 -4.85 1.15 9.14
CA CYS A 9 -4.74 2.27 8.20
C CYS A 9 -6.03 3.09 8.08
N ALA A 10 -7.20 2.43 8.02
CA ALA A 10 -8.49 3.12 7.95
C ALA A 10 -8.80 3.96 9.20
N LEU A 11 -8.25 3.56 10.37
CA LEU A 11 -8.34 4.30 11.63
C LEU A 11 -7.26 5.38 11.78
N GLY A 12 -6.49 5.67 10.73
CA GLY A 12 -5.39 6.63 10.79
C GLY A 12 -4.16 6.13 11.56
N ARG A 13 -4.11 4.84 11.91
CA ARG A 13 -3.02 4.19 12.65
C ARG A 13 -2.09 3.41 11.73
N SER A 14 -1.66 4.06 10.65
CA SER A 14 -0.66 3.51 9.71
C SER A 14 0.66 3.18 10.42
N ASP A 15 0.98 3.91 11.50
CA ASP A 15 2.08 3.61 12.41
C ASP A 15 2.00 2.20 12.98
N LEU A 16 0.83 1.81 13.48
CA LEU A 16 0.62 0.46 14.01
C LEU A 16 0.59 -0.59 12.92
N ALA A 17 0.07 -0.27 11.73
CA ALA A 17 0.08 -1.20 10.60
C ALA A 17 1.51 -1.54 10.18
N VAL A 18 2.38 -0.53 10.05
CA VAL A 18 3.79 -0.73 9.71
C VAL A 18 4.49 -1.48 10.85
N THR A 19 4.23 -1.16 12.11
CA THR A 19 4.79 -1.90 13.26
C THR A 19 4.39 -3.38 13.23
N ALA A 20 3.10 -3.68 13.08
CA ALA A 20 2.61 -5.06 13.00
C ALA A 20 3.15 -5.83 11.79
N ALA A 21 3.41 -5.14 10.67
CA ALA A 21 3.98 -5.76 9.47
C ALA A 21 5.49 -6.02 9.58
N THR A 22 6.22 -5.30 10.44
CA THR A 22 7.70 -5.26 10.43
C THR A 22 8.37 -5.68 11.73
N HIS A 23 7.65 -5.76 12.86
CA HIS A 23 8.25 -6.24 14.11
C HIS A 23 8.78 -7.67 13.96
N ARG A 24 9.87 -7.95 14.68
CA ARG A 24 10.63 -9.21 14.58
C ARG A 24 10.35 -10.16 15.74
N ASP A 25 9.43 -9.82 16.63
CA ASP A 25 8.98 -10.70 17.70
C ASP A 25 7.92 -11.68 17.19
N ARG A 26 7.79 -12.83 17.87
CA ARG A 26 6.72 -13.79 17.59
C ARG A 26 5.39 -13.32 18.19
N PRO A 27 4.25 -13.56 17.51
CA PRO A 27 4.09 -14.00 16.12
C PRO A 27 4.16 -12.83 15.12
N GLY A 28 4.71 -13.03 13.90
CA GLY A 28 4.70 -11.97 12.89
C GLY A 28 5.37 -12.31 11.55
N TRP A 29 5.24 -11.41 10.56
CA TRP A 29 5.94 -11.54 9.27
C TRP A 29 7.44 -11.20 9.36
N GLY A 30 7.82 -10.29 10.25
CA GLY A 30 9.22 -9.89 10.41
C GLY A 30 10.10 -11.02 10.93
N ILE A 31 9.61 -11.82 11.89
CA ILE A 31 10.34 -12.98 12.40
C ILE A 31 10.55 -14.07 11.34
N TRP A 32 9.62 -14.26 10.40
CA TRP A 32 9.78 -15.25 9.33
C TRP A 32 11.02 -14.99 8.47
N ARG A 33 11.39 -13.73 8.26
CA ARG A 33 12.64 -13.38 7.59
C ARG A 33 13.85 -13.87 8.38
N ASP A 34 13.84 -13.73 9.70
CA ASP A 34 14.94 -14.16 10.56
C ASP A 34 14.99 -15.70 10.70
N CYS A 35 13.86 -16.38 10.55
CA CYS A 35 13.77 -17.83 10.39
C CYS A 35 14.18 -18.33 8.98
N GLY A 36 14.56 -17.44 8.06
CA GLY A 36 14.99 -17.78 6.70
C GLY A 36 13.87 -18.21 5.76
N PHE A 37 12.62 -17.85 6.03
CA PHE A 37 11.49 -18.22 5.17
C PHE A 37 11.48 -17.37 3.90
N SER A 38 11.42 -18.03 2.74
CA SER A 38 11.31 -17.39 1.42
C SER A 38 9.86 -17.37 0.88
N THR A 39 8.95 -18.07 1.55
CA THR A 39 7.53 -18.18 1.25
C THR A 39 6.69 -18.03 2.52
N LEU A 40 5.38 -17.87 2.38
CA LEU A 40 4.46 -17.70 3.51
C LEU A 40 4.21 -19.04 4.21
N SER A 41 4.23 -19.08 5.54
CA SER A 41 3.94 -20.32 6.29
C SER A 41 2.46 -20.49 6.61
N GLU A 42 2.02 -21.72 6.88
CA GLU A 42 0.64 -22.04 7.28
C GLU A 42 0.29 -21.54 8.69
N SER A 43 1.28 -21.34 9.55
CA SER A 43 1.14 -20.80 10.90
C SER A 43 2.30 -19.86 11.23
N TRP A 44 2.21 -19.15 12.35
CA TRP A 44 3.27 -18.26 12.81
C TRP A 44 4.45 -18.99 13.45
N ASP A 45 4.32 -20.30 13.67
CA ASP A 45 5.33 -21.12 14.31
C ASP A 45 6.49 -21.42 13.34
N GLU A 46 7.72 -21.43 13.84
CA GLU A 46 8.88 -21.84 13.06
C GLU A 46 8.85 -23.34 12.71
N THR A 47 8.16 -24.15 13.54
CA THR A 47 7.97 -25.58 13.34
C THR A 47 6.77 -25.92 12.47
N ALA A 48 6.17 -24.93 11.78
CA ALA A 48 5.10 -25.15 10.83
C ALA A 48 5.50 -26.22 9.78
N ARG A 49 4.58 -27.15 9.50
CA ARG A 49 4.84 -28.28 8.61
C ARG A 49 4.85 -27.84 7.15
N SER A 50 3.97 -26.90 6.79
CA SER A 50 3.99 -26.24 5.48
C SER A 50 4.53 -24.81 5.56
N ARG A 51 5.51 -24.53 4.69
CA ARG A 51 6.10 -23.19 4.51
C ARG A 51 5.68 -22.52 3.22
N ASN A 52 4.61 -23.00 2.57
CA ASN A 52 4.12 -22.42 1.32
C ASN A 52 2.58 -22.34 1.33
N HIS A 53 2.04 -21.41 2.12
CA HIS A 53 0.61 -21.22 2.30
C HIS A 53 0.19 -19.74 2.19
N TYR A 54 -0.70 -19.44 1.24
CA TYR A 54 -1.07 -18.06 0.92
C TYR A 54 -1.98 -17.35 1.96
N PHE A 55 -2.58 -18.06 2.92
CA PHE A 55 -3.63 -17.48 3.80
C PHE A 55 -3.12 -16.37 4.73
N LEU A 56 -1.83 -16.38 5.05
CA LEU A 56 -1.16 -15.31 5.79
C LEU A 56 -0.55 -14.24 4.86
N GLY A 57 -0.94 -14.21 3.59
CA GLY A 57 -0.49 -13.25 2.58
C GLY A 57 -1.21 -11.90 2.59
N SER A 58 -2.00 -11.58 3.63
CA SER A 58 -2.71 -10.30 3.73
C SER A 58 -1.76 -9.09 3.73
N ALA A 59 -0.52 -9.27 4.20
CA ALA A 59 0.54 -8.26 4.08
C ALA A 59 0.81 -7.86 2.62
N SER A 60 0.75 -8.78 1.66
CA SER A 60 0.97 -8.46 0.24
C SER A 60 -0.12 -7.54 -0.31
N ALA A 61 -1.39 -7.82 0.01
CA ALA A 61 -2.48 -6.94 -0.39
C ALA A 61 -2.38 -5.55 0.26
N TRP A 62 -2.00 -5.49 1.53
CA TRP A 62 -1.77 -4.23 2.24
C TRP A 62 -0.58 -3.45 1.67
N ILE A 63 0.53 -4.10 1.32
CA ILE A 63 1.66 -3.46 0.62
C ILE A 63 1.17 -2.85 -0.68
N GLN A 64 0.38 -3.57 -1.48
CA GLN A 64 -0.09 -3.03 -2.76
C GLN A 64 -1.06 -1.85 -2.60
N GLN A 65 -2.02 -1.97 -1.68
CA GLN A 65 -3.13 -1.03 -1.55
C GLN A 65 -2.81 0.17 -0.65
N SER A 66 -2.04 -0.03 0.41
CA SER A 66 -1.73 0.99 1.41
C SER A 66 -0.32 1.55 1.22
N VAL A 67 0.70 0.71 1.06
CA VAL A 67 2.08 1.21 0.81
C VAL A 67 2.19 1.74 -0.63
N GLY A 68 1.81 0.95 -1.63
CA GLY A 68 1.65 1.41 -3.02
C GLY A 68 0.58 2.49 -3.16
N GLY A 69 -0.38 2.53 -2.23
CA GLY A 69 -1.46 3.50 -2.21
C GLY A 69 -2.51 3.25 -3.28
N LEU A 70 -2.48 2.15 -4.02
CA LEU A 70 -3.32 1.96 -5.20
C LEU A 70 -4.42 0.94 -4.94
N ARG A 71 -5.68 1.38 -4.96
CA ARG A 71 -6.85 0.49 -4.85
C ARG A 71 -7.94 0.79 -5.86
N ALA A 72 -8.65 -0.26 -6.27
CA ALA A 72 -9.86 -0.12 -7.06
C ALA A 72 -11.02 0.34 -6.15
N THR A 73 -11.82 1.30 -6.61
CA THR A 73 -13.03 1.75 -5.91
C THR A 73 -14.32 1.35 -6.64
N SER A 74 -14.19 0.70 -7.80
CA SER A 74 -15.31 0.11 -8.54
C SER A 74 -14.92 -1.20 -9.26
N PRO A 75 -15.90 -2.06 -9.58
CA PRO A 75 -15.67 -3.24 -10.42
C PRO A 75 -14.99 -2.88 -11.75
N GLY A 76 -14.07 -3.74 -12.18
CA GLY A 76 -13.30 -3.53 -13.41
C GLY A 76 -12.30 -2.37 -13.35
N ARG A 77 -12.13 -1.68 -12.21
CA ARG A 77 -11.19 -0.55 -12.07
C ARG A 77 -11.55 0.65 -12.97
N ARG A 78 -12.84 0.97 -13.08
CA ARG A 78 -13.30 2.24 -13.72
C ARG A 78 -12.94 3.46 -12.88
N SER A 79 -12.91 3.28 -11.57
CA SER A 79 -12.49 4.27 -10.60
C SER A 79 -11.42 3.67 -9.69
N LEU A 80 -10.43 4.50 -9.38
CA LEU A 80 -9.25 4.16 -8.61
C LEU A 80 -9.09 5.17 -7.47
N GLU A 81 -8.49 4.74 -6.40
CA GLU A 81 -7.97 5.64 -5.38
C GLU A 81 -6.47 5.47 -5.28
N ILE A 82 -5.78 6.61 -5.20
CA ILE A 82 -4.36 6.73 -4.92
C ILE A 82 -4.26 7.36 -3.52
N ALA A 83 -4.07 6.54 -2.50
CA ALA A 83 -3.98 6.93 -1.09
C ALA A 83 -2.82 6.20 -0.41
N PRO A 84 -1.57 6.64 -0.64
CA PRO A 84 -0.41 6.13 0.09
C PRO A 84 -0.59 6.26 1.61
N LEU A 85 -0.19 5.24 2.36
CA LEU A 85 -0.09 5.35 3.80
C LEU A 85 0.99 6.37 4.18
N ALA A 86 0.75 7.13 5.24
CA ALA A 86 1.74 8.03 5.80
C ALA A 86 2.38 7.39 7.05
N ASP A 87 3.67 7.09 6.94
CA ASP A 87 4.55 6.68 8.05
C ASP A 87 5.99 7.06 7.68
N ASP A 88 6.78 7.58 8.63
CA ASP A 88 8.16 8.03 8.38
C ASP A 88 9.15 6.90 8.05
N ARG A 89 8.81 5.65 8.36
CA ARG A 89 9.61 4.48 7.96
C ARG A 89 9.42 4.13 6.48
N VAL A 90 8.37 4.64 5.83
CA VAL A 90 8.09 4.42 4.40
C VAL A 90 8.18 5.76 3.67
N HIS A 91 9.34 6.00 3.07
CA HIS A 91 9.66 7.26 2.39
C HIS A 91 9.51 7.19 0.87
N TRP A 92 9.26 6.01 0.30
CA TRP A 92 8.90 5.87 -1.11
C TRP A 92 8.16 4.57 -1.40
N SER A 93 7.47 4.52 -2.54
CA SER A 93 6.94 3.30 -3.14
C SER A 93 6.77 3.49 -4.65
N ARG A 94 6.84 2.38 -5.39
CA ARG A 94 6.47 2.32 -6.81
C ARG A 94 5.67 1.05 -7.06
N ILE A 95 4.47 1.22 -7.62
CA ILE A 95 3.56 0.13 -7.95
C ILE A 95 3.00 0.26 -9.35
N THR A 96 2.86 -0.87 -10.02
CA THR A 96 2.23 -0.97 -11.34
C THR A 96 1.25 -2.14 -11.30
N HIS A 97 0.03 -1.93 -11.80
CA HIS A 97 -0.91 -3.02 -12.09
C HIS A 97 -1.31 -3.00 -13.56
N THR A 98 -1.22 -4.16 -14.20
CA THR A 98 -1.84 -4.39 -15.51
C THR A 98 -3.32 -4.71 -15.30
N THR A 99 -4.19 -3.93 -15.93
CA THR A 99 -5.64 -4.08 -15.84
C THR A 99 -6.24 -4.36 -17.20
N VAL A 100 -7.52 -4.74 -17.25
CA VAL A 100 -8.26 -4.89 -18.51
C VAL A 100 -8.39 -3.58 -19.31
N ARG A 101 -8.12 -2.42 -18.69
CA ARG A 101 -8.12 -1.09 -19.32
C ARG A 101 -6.72 -0.62 -19.72
N GLY A 102 -5.69 -1.41 -19.44
CA GLY A 102 -4.30 -1.03 -19.62
C GLY A 102 -3.55 -0.89 -18.29
N ARG A 103 -2.35 -0.34 -18.36
CA ARG A 103 -1.46 -0.18 -17.22
C ARG A 103 -1.92 0.99 -16.35
N VAL A 104 -1.96 0.76 -15.04
CA VAL A 104 -2.00 1.83 -14.04
C VAL A 104 -0.68 1.79 -13.27
N ALA A 105 -0.11 2.95 -12.99
CA ALA A 105 1.14 3.04 -12.22
C ALA A 105 1.08 4.21 -11.24
N VAL A 106 1.65 4.02 -10.06
CA VAL A 106 1.83 5.06 -9.06
C VAL A 106 3.25 4.96 -8.53
N SER A 107 3.97 6.08 -8.52
CA SER A 107 5.26 6.22 -7.88
C SER A 107 5.21 7.42 -6.97
N TRP A 108 5.70 7.28 -5.76
CA TRP A 108 5.85 8.41 -4.86
C TRP A 108 7.10 8.26 -4.02
N PRO A 109 7.93 9.31 -3.94
CA PRO A 109 8.74 9.55 -2.76
C PRO A 109 8.09 10.61 -1.85
N ARG A 110 8.50 10.58 -0.59
CA ARG A 110 8.19 11.60 0.41
C ARG A 110 9.47 12.09 1.08
N SER A 111 9.68 13.39 1.04
CA SER A 111 10.78 14.07 1.74
C SER A 111 10.17 15.00 2.80
N GLY A 112 10.21 14.57 4.06
CA GLY A 112 9.55 15.28 5.16
C GLY A 112 8.04 15.47 4.90
N PRO A 113 7.55 16.72 4.82
CA PRO A 113 6.14 17.01 4.54
C PRO A 113 5.78 16.99 3.05
N VAL A 114 6.75 16.81 2.14
CA VAL A 114 6.52 16.94 0.69
C VAL A 114 6.37 15.58 0.04
N TRP A 115 5.25 15.39 -0.64
CA TRP A 115 4.99 14.26 -1.52
C TRP A 115 5.27 14.66 -2.96
N THR A 116 6.02 13.83 -3.68
CA THR A 116 6.08 13.87 -5.15
C THR A 116 5.32 12.64 -5.64
N VAL A 117 4.18 12.82 -6.31
CA VAL A 117 3.35 11.71 -6.80
C VAL A 117 3.34 11.72 -8.31
N GLU A 118 3.80 10.62 -8.90
CA GLU A 118 3.63 10.31 -10.31
C GLU A 118 2.54 9.26 -10.46
N ALA A 119 1.53 9.54 -11.28
CA ALA A 119 0.44 8.62 -11.54
C ALA A 119 0.22 8.46 -13.05
N GLU A 120 -0.03 7.23 -13.47
CA GLU A 120 -0.47 6.89 -14.81
C GLU A 120 -1.84 6.22 -14.72
N VAL A 121 -2.85 6.90 -15.26
CA VAL A 121 -4.25 6.45 -15.24
C VAL A 121 -4.62 6.01 -16.67
N PRO A 122 -5.07 4.77 -16.88
CA PRO A 122 -5.43 4.29 -18.21
C PRO A 122 -6.70 4.95 -18.73
N ASP A 123 -6.89 4.92 -20.06
CA ASP A 123 -8.12 5.36 -20.70
C ASP A 123 -9.34 4.59 -20.18
N GLY A 124 -10.47 5.30 -20.07
CA GLY A 124 -11.70 4.72 -19.52
C GLY A 124 -11.66 4.45 -18.01
N ALA A 125 -10.68 5.03 -17.30
CA ALA A 125 -10.62 5.08 -15.84
C ALA A 125 -10.40 6.53 -15.33
N VAL A 126 -10.78 6.75 -14.08
CA VAL A 126 -10.46 7.95 -13.30
C VAL A 126 -9.82 7.56 -11.98
N ALA A 127 -8.95 8.41 -11.44
CA ALA A 127 -8.37 8.21 -10.12
C ALA A 127 -8.70 9.40 -9.21
N THR A 128 -8.70 9.15 -7.90
CA THR A 128 -8.71 10.20 -6.88
C THR A 128 -7.47 10.06 -6.01
N LEU A 129 -6.63 11.08 -5.99
CA LEU A 129 -5.50 11.18 -5.08
C LEU A 129 -5.98 11.71 -3.73
N ARG A 130 -5.66 10.98 -2.66
CA ARG A 130 -5.90 11.39 -1.27
C ARG A 130 -4.59 11.37 -0.51
N LEU A 131 -4.12 12.54 -0.13
CA LEU A 131 -2.96 12.69 0.76
C LEU A 131 -3.42 13.25 2.11
N PRO A 132 -2.83 12.81 3.24
CA PRO A 132 -3.19 13.33 4.55
C PRO A 132 -3.03 14.86 4.62
N GLY A 133 -4.04 15.55 5.13
CA GLY A 133 -4.05 17.03 5.24
C GLY A 133 -4.36 17.78 3.93
N HIS A 134 -4.78 17.08 2.88
CA HIS A 134 -5.12 17.67 1.58
C HIS A 134 -6.51 17.30 1.12
N ASP A 135 -7.16 18.23 0.41
CA ASP A 135 -8.39 17.94 -0.30
C ASP A 135 -8.16 16.88 -1.39
N PRO A 136 -9.12 15.96 -1.59
CA PRO A 136 -9.01 14.94 -2.64
C PRO A 136 -8.84 15.59 -4.02
N ARG A 137 -7.89 15.08 -4.80
CA ARG A 137 -7.62 15.58 -6.16
C ARG A 137 -8.05 14.55 -7.21
N PRO A 138 -9.02 14.88 -8.09
CA PRO A 138 -9.38 14.00 -9.19
C PRO A 138 -8.28 14.01 -10.27
N LEU A 139 -8.02 12.85 -10.86
CA LEU A 139 -7.09 12.64 -11.96
C LEU A 139 -7.82 11.93 -13.10
N SER A 140 -7.79 12.55 -14.29
CA SER A 140 -8.27 11.94 -15.52
C SER A 140 -7.30 10.87 -16.04
N ALA A 141 -7.66 10.18 -17.12
CA ALA A 141 -6.70 9.39 -17.89
C ALA A 141 -5.48 10.23 -18.29
N GLY A 142 -4.32 9.58 -18.38
CA GLY A 142 -3.02 10.19 -18.71
C GLY A 142 -1.97 10.06 -17.62
N ARG A 143 -0.83 10.74 -17.82
CA ARG A 143 0.28 10.83 -16.86
C ARG A 143 0.19 12.13 -16.09
N HIS A 144 0.32 12.04 -14.77
CA HIS A 144 0.27 13.17 -13.83
C HIS A 144 1.54 13.17 -12.99
N THR A 145 2.09 14.35 -12.74
CA THR A 145 3.16 14.58 -11.77
C THR A 145 2.73 15.71 -10.85
N LEU A 146 2.73 15.46 -9.55
CA LEU A 146 2.21 16.36 -8.54
C LEU A 146 3.23 16.50 -7.41
N GLU A 147 3.55 17.73 -7.04
CA GLU A 147 4.30 18.03 -5.82
C GLU A 147 3.36 18.68 -4.81
N ILE A 148 3.26 18.09 -3.62
CA ILE A 148 2.28 18.48 -2.61
C ILE A 148 2.97 18.49 -1.24
N GLY A 149 3.22 19.69 -0.68
CA GLY A 149 3.69 19.86 0.69
C GLY A 149 2.55 19.88 1.70
N GLN A 150 2.72 19.26 2.87
CA GLN A 150 1.69 19.28 3.92
C GLN A 150 1.34 20.71 4.37
N ARG A 151 0.05 20.98 4.54
CA ARG A 151 -0.41 22.19 5.23
C ARG A 151 0.02 22.09 6.69
N ARG A 152 0.78 23.08 7.18
CA ARG A 152 0.97 23.27 8.62
C ARG A 152 -0.41 23.59 9.21
N GLY A 153 -0.91 22.68 10.04
CA GLY A 153 -2.01 22.98 10.96
C GLY A 153 -1.51 23.88 12.09
#